data_AF-A0A147JWI6-F1
#
_entry.id   AF-A0A147JWI6-F1
#
_cell.length_a   1.000
_cell.length_b   1.000
_cell.length_c   1.000
_cell.angle_alpha   90.00
_cell.angle_beta   90.00
_cell.angle_gamma   90.00
#
_symmetry.space_group_name_H-M   'P 1'
#
loop_
_entity.id
_entity.type
_entity.pdbx_description
1 polymer ?
#
loop_
_entity_poly.entity_id
_entity_poly.type
_entity_poly.pdbx_seq_one_letter_code
_entity_poly.pdbx_strand_id
1 'polypeptide(L)'
;MEEREKATLAKVFSFDIKFTGTRKTLFYRRLLGYSSSTKRELKDGSKKTYTHVAQGLLGTIPHVKLGKSVIAVPRAAAARLEAFFSDPRWQPLELHSFDAILPAEIRTRAMDEMLASLTIGRERVGLAAEIEELSAALRQGELAPEHAERVRHVLRAAEELLALDWTDEREFSHRLEPHLAQLRANVLVP
;
A
#
# COMPACT_ATOMS: atom_id res chain seq x y z
N MET A 1 18.21 13.04 -23.36
CA MET A 1 18.32 13.41 -21.94
C MET A 1 16.94 13.69 -21.34
N GLU A 2 16.03 14.34 -22.11
CA GLU A 2 14.62 14.56 -21.73
C GLU A 2 13.76 13.29 -21.49
N GLU A 3 14.04 12.14 -22.13
CA GLU A 3 13.24 10.92 -21.92
C GLU A 3 13.50 10.23 -20.59
N ARG A 4 14.74 10.30 -20.08
CA ARG A 4 15.08 9.76 -18.75
C ARG A 4 14.55 10.63 -17.61
N GLU A 5 14.32 11.92 -17.83
CA GLU A 5 13.74 12.82 -16.83
C GLU A 5 12.22 12.66 -16.69
N LYS A 6 11.53 12.18 -17.73
CA LYS A 6 10.13 11.75 -17.63
C LYS A 6 9.97 10.36 -16.99
N ALA A 7 11.02 9.54 -17.04
CA ALA A 7 11.06 8.25 -16.38
C ALA A 7 11.39 8.45 -14.89
N THR A 8 10.39 8.21 -14.05
CA THR A 8 10.58 7.81 -12.65
C THR A 8 11.00 8.89 -11.63
N LEU A 9 10.33 10.04 -11.64
CA LEU A 9 10.41 11.03 -10.55
C LEU A 9 9.56 10.62 -9.33
N ALA A 10 10.18 10.62 -8.15
CA ALA A 10 9.52 10.56 -6.87
C ALA A 10 9.13 11.97 -6.39
N LYS A 11 7.98 12.08 -5.70
CA LYS A 11 7.64 13.28 -4.94
C LYS A 11 8.08 13.09 -3.50
N VAL A 12 8.93 13.99 -3.00
CA VAL A 12 9.38 14.00 -1.60
C VAL A 12 8.55 15.01 -0.82
N PHE A 13 8.09 14.61 0.35
CA PHE A 13 7.43 15.45 1.33
C PHE A 13 8.27 15.49 2.60
N SER A 14 8.67 16.70 3.01
CA SER A 14 9.30 16.98 4.29
C SER A 14 8.35 17.84 5.11
N PHE A 15 7.97 17.40 6.30
CA PHE A 15 6.98 18.10 7.10
C PHE A 15 7.39 18.23 8.57
N ASP A 16 6.96 19.30 9.21
CA ASP A 16 7.08 19.48 10.65
C ASP A 16 5.76 19.94 11.26
N ILE A 17 5.28 19.18 12.24
CA ILE A 17 4.02 19.43 12.93
C ILE A 17 4.28 20.28 14.17
N LYS A 18 3.57 21.39 14.31
CA LYS A 18 3.74 22.27 15.49
C LYS A 18 2.75 21.95 16.62
N PHE A 19 1.81 21.04 16.40
CA PHE A 19 0.81 20.61 17.39
C PHE A 19 1.26 19.36 18.17
N THR A 20 0.73 19.18 19.39
CA THR A 20 1.17 18.15 20.35
C THR A 20 0.00 17.25 20.82
N GLY A 21 0.30 16.32 21.74
CA GLY A 21 -0.69 15.48 22.41
C GLY A 21 -1.51 14.59 21.47
N THR A 22 -2.81 14.47 21.76
CA THR A 22 -3.75 13.61 21.01
C THR A 22 -3.80 13.95 19.53
N ARG A 23 -3.66 15.22 19.16
CA ARG A 23 -3.69 15.67 17.76
C ARG A 23 -2.47 15.16 16.98
N LYS A 24 -1.28 15.23 17.59
CA LYS A 24 -0.03 14.65 17.05
C LYS A 24 -0.17 13.15 16.85
N THR A 25 -0.70 12.45 17.85
CA THR A 25 -0.95 11.01 17.76
C THR A 25 -1.92 10.69 16.62
N LEU A 26 -3.04 11.41 16.52
CA LEU A 26 -4.03 11.20 15.47
C LEU A 26 -3.44 11.41 14.07
N PHE A 27 -2.64 12.47 13.88
CA PHE A 27 -1.95 12.74 12.62
C PHE A 27 -1.10 11.55 12.18
N TYR A 28 -0.20 11.06 13.05
CA TYR A 28 0.65 9.92 12.69
C TYR A 28 -0.13 8.63 12.51
N ARG A 29 -1.19 8.40 13.31
CA ARG A 29 -2.06 7.23 13.11
C ARG A 29 -2.78 7.27 11.77
N ARG A 30 -3.20 8.45 11.30
CA ARG A 30 -3.85 8.61 9.99
C ARG A 30 -2.86 8.52 8.83
N LEU A 31 -1.63 9.03 9.01
CA LEU A 31 -0.59 8.98 7.99
C LEU A 31 0.05 7.58 7.88
N LEU A 32 0.53 7.03 8.98
CA LEU A 32 1.32 5.79 9.04
C LEU A 32 0.49 4.55 9.38
N GLY A 33 -0.68 4.74 9.99
CA GLY A 33 -1.46 3.65 10.57
C GLY A 33 -1.10 3.40 12.03
N TYR A 34 -1.72 2.39 12.62
CA TYR A 34 -1.38 1.93 13.96
C TYR A 34 -1.72 0.46 14.15
N SER A 35 -1.01 -0.18 15.08
CA SER A 35 -1.36 -1.47 15.65
C SER A 35 -1.57 -1.30 17.15
N SER A 36 -2.63 -1.88 17.69
CA SER A 36 -2.91 -1.91 19.12
C SER A 36 -3.25 -3.33 19.54
N SER A 37 -2.54 -3.86 20.53
CA SER A 37 -2.80 -5.20 21.05
C SER A 37 -3.44 -5.12 22.43
N THR A 38 -4.57 -5.79 22.60
CA THR A 38 -5.27 -5.95 23.88
C THR A 38 -5.20 -7.40 24.30
N LYS A 39 -4.64 -7.67 25.48
CA LYS A 39 -4.64 -9.01 26.08
C LYS A 39 -5.96 -9.19 26.84
N ARG A 40 -6.73 -10.22 26.51
CA ARG A 40 -7.94 -10.59 27.25
C ARG A 40 -7.73 -11.99 27.82
N GLU A 41 -7.94 -12.10 29.12
CA GLU A 41 -7.98 -13.39 29.81
C GLU A 41 -9.33 -14.04 29.49
N LEU A 42 -9.27 -15.27 28.99
CA LEU A 42 -10.44 -16.09 28.68
C LEU A 42 -10.91 -16.80 29.96
N LYS A 43 -12.14 -17.31 29.92
CA LYS A 43 -12.78 -17.95 31.10
C LYS A 43 -12.04 -19.20 31.60
N ASP A 44 -11.18 -19.77 30.77
CA ASP A 44 -10.33 -20.92 31.06
C ASP A 44 -8.95 -20.54 31.63
N GLY A 45 -8.70 -19.24 31.88
CA GLY A 45 -7.41 -18.73 32.37
C GLY A 45 -6.36 -18.53 31.28
N SER A 46 -6.66 -18.84 30.01
CA SER A 46 -5.74 -18.59 28.90
C SER A 46 -5.78 -17.12 28.45
N LYS A 47 -4.65 -16.57 27.99
CA LYS A 47 -4.55 -15.18 27.53
C LYS A 47 -4.61 -15.13 26.01
N LYS A 48 -5.67 -14.52 25.47
CA LYS A 48 -5.77 -14.24 24.02
C LYS A 48 -5.39 -12.79 23.74
N THR A 49 -4.40 -12.59 22.87
CA THR A 49 -4.00 -11.25 22.41
C THR A 49 -4.81 -10.89 21.17
N TYR A 50 -5.60 -9.83 21.26
CA TYR A 50 -6.34 -9.26 20.14
C TYR A 50 -5.55 -8.07 19.59
N THR A 51 -5.06 -8.18 18.36
CA THR A 51 -4.32 -7.09 17.71
C THR A 51 -5.20 -6.39 16.69
N HIS A 52 -5.54 -5.13 16.94
CA HIS A 52 -6.22 -4.24 16.01
C HIS A 52 -5.19 -3.44 15.21
N VAL A 53 -5.08 -3.75 13.93
CA VAL A 53 -4.29 -2.96 12.97
C VAL A 53 -5.23 -2.04 12.19
N ALA A 54 -4.86 -0.77 12.01
CA ALA A 54 -5.50 0.13 11.06
C ALA A 54 -4.43 0.68 10.12
N GLN A 55 -4.65 0.52 8.82
CA GLN A 55 -3.77 1.10 7.81
C GLN A 55 -3.96 2.61 7.77
N GLY A 56 -2.85 3.35 7.74
CA GLY A 56 -2.84 4.77 7.43
C GLY A 56 -2.74 5.00 5.93
N LEU A 57 -2.70 6.27 5.52
CA LEU A 57 -2.55 6.66 4.12
C LEU A 57 -1.34 6.00 3.44
N LEU A 58 -0.18 5.97 4.10
CA LEU A 58 1.03 5.33 3.57
C LEU A 58 0.94 3.81 3.51
N GLY A 59 -0.01 3.20 4.22
CA GLY A 59 -0.31 1.77 4.07
C GLY A 59 -1.10 1.43 2.81
N THR A 60 -1.34 2.41 1.93
CA THR A 60 -2.08 2.26 0.66
C THR A 60 -1.32 2.84 -0.53
N ILE A 61 -0.05 3.23 -0.32
CA ILE A 61 0.80 3.90 -1.30
C ILE A 61 2.22 3.35 -1.13
N PRO A 62 2.90 2.89 -2.19
CA PRO A 62 4.31 2.54 -2.10
C PRO A 62 5.11 3.80 -1.73
N HIS A 63 5.93 3.71 -0.70
CA HIS A 63 6.63 4.87 -0.18
C HIS A 63 8.00 4.49 0.38
N VAL A 64 8.89 5.47 0.44
CA VAL A 64 10.22 5.34 1.02
C VAL A 64 10.33 6.31 2.18
N LYS A 65 10.71 5.79 3.35
CA LYS A 65 11.00 6.63 4.51
C LYS A 65 12.45 7.13 4.45
N LEU A 66 12.62 8.41 4.16
CA LEU A 66 13.93 9.07 4.10
C LEU A 66 14.34 9.69 5.46
N GLY A 67 13.37 9.86 6.37
CA GLY A 67 13.60 10.37 7.71
C GLY A 67 12.36 10.21 8.59
N LYS A 68 12.35 10.82 9.78
CA LYS A 68 11.20 10.76 10.69
C LYS A 68 9.95 11.43 10.09
N SER A 69 10.16 12.52 9.37
CA SER A 69 9.11 13.31 8.72
C SER A 69 9.45 13.64 7.26
N VAL A 70 10.29 12.82 6.65
CA VAL A 70 10.67 12.93 5.23
C VAL A 70 10.32 11.63 4.55
N ILE A 71 9.44 11.69 3.57
CA ILE A 71 8.92 10.53 2.85
C ILE A 71 8.94 10.81 1.35
N ALA A 72 9.21 9.79 0.56
CA ALA A 72 9.11 9.85 -0.89
C ALA A 72 8.02 8.89 -1.37
N VAL A 73 7.24 9.31 -2.35
CA VAL A 73 6.13 8.56 -2.94
C VAL A 73 6.18 8.65 -4.47
N PRO A 74 5.55 7.73 -5.21
CA PRO A 74 5.39 7.89 -6.65
C PRO A 74 4.62 9.17 -6.93
N ARG A 75 4.99 9.87 -8.00
CA ARG A 75 4.32 11.12 -8.40
C ARG A 75 2.81 10.94 -8.57
N ALA A 76 2.36 9.77 -9.05
CA ALA A 76 0.95 9.42 -9.17
C ALA A 76 0.18 9.45 -7.83
N ALA A 77 0.86 9.22 -6.70
CA ALA A 77 0.26 9.28 -5.36
C ALA A 77 0.41 10.64 -4.67
N ALA A 78 1.15 11.59 -5.25
CA ALA A 78 1.45 12.88 -4.63
C ALA A 78 0.17 13.63 -4.23
N ALA A 79 -0.82 13.67 -5.11
CA ALA A 79 -2.10 14.35 -4.86
C ALA A 79 -2.82 13.83 -3.60
N ARG A 80 -2.70 12.52 -3.30
CA ARG A 80 -3.31 11.93 -2.09
C ARG A 80 -2.65 12.46 -0.81
N LEU A 81 -1.32 12.64 -0.83
CA LEU A 81 -0.57 13.21 0.29
C LEU A 81 -0.79 14.72 0.42
N GLU A 82 -0.81 15.44 -0.69
CA GLU A 82 -1.11 16.88 -0.71
C GLU A 82 -2.48 17.16 -0.11
N ALA A 83 -3.50 16.42 -0.54
CA ALA A 83 -4.84 16.49 0.04
C ALA A 83 -4.82 16.21 1.54
N PHE A 84 -4.09 15.17 1.99
CA PHE A 84 -3.95 14.87 3.41
C PHE A 84 -3.33 16.03 4.19
N PHE A 85 -2.20 16.60 3.74
CA PHE A 85 -1.51 17.68 4.46
C PHE A 85 -2.25 19.03 4.40
N SER A 86 -3.04 19.25 3.34
CA SER A 86 -3.86 20.47 3.18
C SER A 86 -5.05 20.55 4.15
N ASP A 87 -5.40 19.43 4.81
CA ASP A 87 -6.52 19.40 5.74
C ASP A 87 -6.31 20.42 6.88
N PRO A 88 -7.24 21.37 7.09
CA PRO A 88 -7.14 22.39 8.14
C PRO A 88 -6.92 21.79 9.54
N ARG A 89 -7.38 20.55 9.77
CA ARG A 89 -7.18 19.81 11.02
C ARG A 89 -5.72 19.53 11.32
N TRP A 90 -4.79 19.71 10.40
CA TRP A 90 -3.35 19.58 10.63
C TRP A 90 -2.62 20.92 10.72
N GLN A 91 -3.30 22.06 10.69
CA GLN A 91 -2.63 23.36 10.79
C GLN A 91 -2.42 23.83 12.25
N PRO A 92 -1.27 24.42 12.62
CA PRO A 92 -0.15 24.77 11.75
C PRO A 92 0.79 23.59 11.46
N LEU A 93 1.12 23.45 10.17
CA LEU A 93 2.06 22.47 9.60
C LEU A 93 3.06 23.19 8.72
N GLU A 94 4.34 22.93 8.91
CA GLU A 94 5.37 23.31 7.94
C GLU A 94 5.52 22.17 6.93
N LEU A 95 5.35 22.45 5.64
CA LEU A 95 5.39 21.46 4.57
C LEU A 95 6.27 21.94 3.43
N HIS A 96 7.26 21.14 3.07
CA HIS A 96 8.09 21.30 1.89
C HIS A 96 7.86 20.10 0.98
N SER A 97 7.72 20.33 -0.33
CA SER A 97 7.63 19.26 -1.31
C SER A 97 8.48 19.55 -2.53
N PHE A 98 9.19 18.54 -3.03
CA PHE A 98 10.07 18.67 -4.19
C PHE A 98 10.17 17.34 -4.92
N ASP A 99 10.57 17.40 -6.19
CA ASP A 99 10.75 16.22 -7.02
C ASP A 99 12.18 15.69 -6.83
N ALA A 100 12.33 14.37 -6.83
CA ALA A 100 13.62 13.71 -6.67
C ALA A 100 13.72 12.46 -7.54
N ILE A 101 14.94 12.09 -7.91
CA ILE A 101 15.25 10.79 -8.51
C ILE A 101 15.78 9.90 -7.40
N LEU A 102 15.09 8.79 -7.14
CA LEU A 102 15.57 7.77 -6.19
C LEU A 102 16.31 6.67 -6.94
N PRO A 103 17.27 5.98 -6.30
CA PRO A 103 17.86 4.74 -6.84
C PRO A 103 16.79 3.69 -7.19
N ALA A 104 16.98 2.97 -8.29
CA ALA A 104 16.02 1.99 -8.81
C ALA A 104 15.69 0.91 -7.77
N GLU A 105 16.73 0.41 -7.08
CA GLU A 105 16.63 -0.64 -6.08
C GLU A 105 15.73 -0.23 -4.90
N ILE A 106 15.78 1.06 -4.53
CA ILE A 106 14.95 1.60 -3.44
C ILE A 106 13.48 1.65 -3.86
N ARG A 107 13.20 2.01 -5.12
CA ARG A 107 11.84 2.08 -5.66
C ARG A 107 11.23 0.69 -5.80
N THR A 108 11.99 -0.27 -6.34
CA THR A 108 11.57 -1.67 -6.45
C THR A 108 11.28 -2.28 -5.08
N ARG A 109 12.17 -2.09 -4.10
CA ARG A 109 11.94 -2.56 -2.74
C ARG A 109 10.66 -1.99 -2.13
N ALA A 110 10.37 -0.70 -2.34
CA ALA A 110 9.15 -0.09 -1.83
C ALA A 110 7.87 -0.66 -2.47
N MET A 111 7.91 -1.06 -3.74
CA MET A 111 6.80 -1.77 -4.38
C MET A 111 6.60 -3.17 -3.78
N ASP A 112 7.69 -3.88 -3.55
CA ASP A 112 7.67 -5.23 -2.95
C ASP A 112 7.14 -5.21 -1.51
N GLU A 113 7.63 -4.28 -0.70
CA GLU A 113 7.14 -4.05 0.67
C GLU A 113 5.65 -3.68 0.68
N MET A 114 5.21 -2.89 -0.30
CA MET A 114 3.80 -2.52 -0.45
C MET A 114 2.93 -3.73 -0.79
N LEU A 115 3.34 -4.56 -1.75
CA LEU A 115 2.63 -5.79 -2.11
C LEU A 115 2.54 -6.77 -0.93
N ALA A 116 3.63 -6.92 -0.17
CA ALA A 116 3.69 -7.82 0.99
C ALA A 116 2.83 -7.33 2.18
N SER A 117 2.63 -6.02 2.32
CA SER A 117 1.89 -5.42 3.43
C SER A 117 0.41 -5.14 3.14
N LEU A 118 0.01 -5.15 1.86
CA LEU A 118 -1.38 -4.92 1.48
C LEU A 118 -2.24 -6.11 1.93
N THR A 119 -3.37 -5.79 2.56
CA THR A 119 -4.38 -6.78 2.94
C THR A 119 -5.70 -6.42 2.27
N ILE A 120 -6.45 -7.44 1.87
CA ILE A 120 -7.74 -7.29 1.18
C ILE A 120 -8.85 -8.05 1.88
N GLY A 121 -10.09 -7.67 1.57
CA GLY A 121 -11.29 -8.32 2.09
C GLY A 121 -11.53 -8.07 3.60
N ARG A 122 -12.64 -8.63 4.10
CA ARG A 122 -13.01 -8.49 5.53
C ARG A 122 -12.06 -9.25 6.45
N GLU A 123 -11.52 -10.36 5.95
CA GLU A 123 -10.62 -11.24 6.69
C GLU A 123 -9.16 -10.74 6.69
N ARG A 124 -8.88 -9.65 5.96
CA ARG A 124 -7.56 -9.03 5.85
C ARG A 124 -6.48 -10.02 5.41
N VAL A 125 -6.78 -10.76 4.35
CA VAL A 125 -5.83 -11.68 3.72
C VAL A 125 -4.78 -10.86 2.99
N GLY A 126 -3.51 -11.27 3.07
CA GLY A 126 -2.42 -10.60 2.36
C GLY A 126 -2.60 -10.73 0.85
N LEU A 127 -2.47 -9.61 0.11
CA LEU A 127 -2.70 -9.61 -1.34
C LEU A 127 -1.76 -10.58 -2.07
N ALA A 128 -0.48 -10.61 -1.71
CA ALA A 128 0.48 -11.52 -2.32
C ALA A 128 0.08 -12.99 -2.12
N ALA A 129 -0.28 -13.37 -0.90
CA ALA A 129 -0.69 -14.73 -0.56
C ALA A 129 -1.98 -15.13 -1.29
N GLU A 130 -2.94 -14.21 -1.39
CA GLU A 130 -4.19 -14.46 -2.11
C GLU A 130 -3.95 -14.64 -3.62
N ILE A 131 -3.06 -13.84 -4.22
CA ILE A 131 -2.65 -14.01 -5.63
C ILE A 131 -2.04 -15.39 -5.84
N GLU A 132 -1.15 -15.83 -4.95
CA GLU A 132 -0.51 -17.14 -5.02
C GLU A 132 -1.53 -18.28 -4.88
N GLU A 133 -2.42 -18.20 -3.89
CA GLU A 133 -3.46 -19.21 -3.65
C GLU A 133 -4.39 -19.35 -4.86
N LEU A 134 -4.93 -18.24 -5.36
CA LEU A 134 -5.84 -18.27 -6.51
C LEU A 134 -5.12 -18.71 -7.79
N SER A 135 -3.86 -18.32 -7.97
CA SER A 135 -3.03 -18.81 -9.09
C SER A 135 -2.78 -20.31 -9.01
N ALA A 136 -2.56 -20.85 -7.80
CA ALA A 136 -2.36 -22.28 -7.60
C ALA A 136 -3.64 -23.09 -7.86
N ALA A 137 -4.77 -22.63 -7.33
CA ALA A 137 -6.09 -23.21 -7.57
C ALA A 137 -6.43 -23.23 -9.07
N LEU A 138 -6.09 -22.15 -9.78
CA LEU A 138 -6.28 -22.08 -11.23
C LEU A 138 -5.46 -23.15 -11.98
N ARG A 139 -4.19 -23.36 -11.61
CA ARG A 139 -3.35 -24.41 -12.23
C ARG A 139 -3.86 -25.82 -11.97
N GLN A 140 -4.59 -26.01 -10.87
CA GLN A 140 -5.21 -27.29 -10.52
C GLN A 140 -6.60 -27.47 -11.17
N GLY A 141 -7.13 -26.44 -11.84
CA GLY A 141 -8.45 -26.47 -12.48
C GLY A 141 -9.61 -26.28 -11.51
N GLU A 142 -9.35 -25.84 -10.27
CA GLU A 142 -10.32 -25.81 -9.16
C GLU A 142 -10.82 -24.39 -8.84
N LEU A 143 -10.93 -23.52 -9.84
CA LEU A 143 -11.46 -22.17 -9.60
C LEU A 143 -12.99 -22.20 -9.55
N ALA A 144 -13.52 -22.59 -8.39
CA ALA A 144 -14.95 -22.62 -8.13
C ALA A 144 -15.59 -21.22 -8.31
N PRO A 145 -16.89 -21.15 -8.66
CA PRO A 145 -17.62 -19.87 -8.80
C PRO A 145 -17.54 -18.98 -7.54
N GLU A 146 -17.40 -19.60 -6.37
CA GLU A 146 -17.24 -18.94 -5.07
C GLU A 146 -15.95 -18.09 -4.97
N HIS A 147 -14.94 -18.38 -5.81
CA HIS A 147 -13.70 -17.61 -5.89
C HIS A 147 -13.80 -16.35 -6.76
N ALA A 148 -14.88 -16.16 -7.53
CA ALA A 148 -15.00 -15.03 -8.44
C ALA A 148 -14.92 -13.68 -7.72
N GLU A 149 -15.56 -13.55 -6.54
CA GLU A 149 -15.47 -12.32 -5.74
C GLU A 149 -14.07 -12.08 -5.15
N ARG A 150 -13.39 -13.15 -4.73
CA ARG A 150 -12.00 -13.08 -4.24
C ARG A 150 -11.08 -12.56 -5.33
N VAL A 151 -11.18 -13.12 -6.53
CA VAL A 151 -10.43 -12.67 -7.71
C VAL A 151 -10.75 -11.21 -8.04
N ARG A 152 -12.03 -10.79 -8.04
CA ARG A 152 -12.39 -9.38 -8.29
C ARG A 152 -11.73 -8.43 -7.30
N HIS A 153 -11.70 -8.78 -6.02
CA HIS A 153 -11.03 -7.97 -5.00
C HIS A 153 -9.51 -7.91 -5.22
N VAL A 154 -8.88 -9.05 -5.53
CA VAL A 154 -7.45 -9.13 -5.86
C VAL A 154 -7.13 -8.24 -7.06
N LEU A 155 -7.88 -8.36 -8.15
CA LEU A 155 -7.64 -7.60 -9.37
C LEU A 155 -7.74 -6.11 -9.13
N ARG A 156 -8.79 -5.64 -8.43
CA ARG A 156 -8.93 -4.22 -8.09
C ARG A 156 -7.74 -3.71 -7.27
N ALA A 157 -7.37 -4.43 -6.22
CA ALA A 157 -6.27 -4.03 -5.34
C ALA A 157 -4.91 -4.05 -6.07
N ALA A 158 -4.69 -5.04 -6.91
CA ALA A 158 -3.48 -5.13 -7.73
C ALA A 158 -3.44 -4.01 -8.78
N GLU A 159 -4.54 -3.70 -9.46
CA GLU A 159 -4.62 -2.61 -10.44
C GLU A 159 -4.34 -1.24 -9.82
N GLU A 160 -4.83 -0.99 -8.60
CA GLU A 160 -4.48 0.21 -7.84
C GLU A 160 -2.97 0.29 -7.58
N LEU A 161 -2.33 -0.85 -7.28
CA LEU A 161 -0.88 -0.92 -7.06
C LEU A 161 -0.08 -0.74 -8.36
N LEU A 162 -0.53 -1.36 -9.46
CA LEU A 162 0.07 -1.21 -10.80
C LEU A 162 0.02 0.25 -11.28
N ALA A 163 -1.06 0.97 -10.97
CA ALA A 163 -1.19 2.39 -11.30
C ALA A 163 -0.16 3.27 -10.55
N LEU A 164 0.41 2.77 -9.46
CA LEU A 164 1.42 3.44 -8.65
C LEU A 164 2.84 2.94 -8.93
N ASP A 165 3.03 2.09 -9.95
CA ASP A 165 4.33 1.55 -10.30
C ASP A 165 5.30 2.66 -10.72
N TRP A 166 6.33 2.84 -9.89
CA TRP A 166 7.47 3.74 -10.08
C TRP A 166 8.79 2.97 -10.24
N THR A 167 8.76 1.72 -10.66
CA THR A 167 9.96 1.03 -11.12
C THR A 167 10.35 1.52 -12.51
N ASP A 168 11.62 1.33 -12.88
CA ASP A 168 12.04 1.62 -14.25
C ASP A 168 11.31 0.68 -15.20
N GLU A 169 10.94 1.20 -16.38
CA GLU A 169 10.23 0.45 -17.42
C GLU A 169 9.01 -0.37 -16.93
N ARG A 170 8.46 -0.06 -15.74
CA ARG A 170 7.41 -0.83 -15.07
C ARG A 170 7.74 -2.31 -14.82
N GLU A 171 8.99 -2.61 -14.46
CA GLU A 171 9.44 -3.95 -14.06
C GLU A 171 8.50 -4.64 -13.06
N PHE A 172 8.03 -3.92 -12.03
CA PHE A 172 7.11 -4.47 -11.04
C PHE A 172 5.80 -4.93 -11.70
N SER A 173 5.22 -4.07 -12.55
CA SER A 173 4.01 -4.40 -13.29
C SER A 173 4.22 -5.59 -14.22
N HIS A 174 5.32 -5.61 -14.98
CA HIS A 174 5.64 -6.72 -15.89
C HIS A 174 5.77 -8.06 -15.17
N ARG A 175 6.27 -8.07 -13.93
CA ARG A 175 6.38 -9.29 -13.12
C ARG A 175 5.02 -9.76 -12.60
N LEU A 176 4.13 -8.84 -12.21
CA LEU A 176 2.84 -9.18 -11.60
C LEU A 176 1.75 -9.50 -12.64
N GLU A 177 1.78 -8.83 -13.78
CA GLU A 177 0.74 -8.89 -14.81
C GLU A 177 0.43 -10.30 -15.34
N PRO A 178 1.40 -11.20 -15.57
CA PRO A 178 1.10 -12.57 -16.01
C PRO A 178 0.19 -13.34 -15.05
N HIS A 179 0.35 -13.12 -13.74
CA HIS A 179 -0.50 -13.74 -12.72
C HIS A 179 -1.92 -13.16 -12.76
N LEU A 180 -2.03 -11.83 -12.87
CA LEU A 180 -3.33 -11.15 -12.92
C LEU A 180 -4.09 -11.46 -14.21
N ALA A 181 -3.42 -11.52 -15.35
CA ALA A 181 -4.02 -11.83 -16.64
C ALA A 181 -4.67 -13.23 -16.64
N GLN A 182 -4.01 -14.22 -16.01
CA GLN A 182 -4.58 -15.56 -15.82
C GLN A 182 -5.86 -15.52 -14.98
N LEU A 183 -5.86 -14.74 -13.89
CA LEU A 183 -7.06 -14.57 -13.05
C LEU A 183 -8.19 -13.85 -13.80
N ARG A 184 -7.89 -12.80 -14.59
CA ARG A 184 -8.89 -12.07 -15.40
C ARG A 184 -9.59 -12.99 -16.40
N ALA A 185 -8.82 -13.82 -17.11
CA ALA A 185 -9.34 -14.71 -18.15
C ALA A 185 -10.35 -15.74 -17.61
N ASN A 186 -10.34 -16.05 -16.31
CA ASN A 186 -11.19 -17.09 -15.71
C ASN A 186 -12.37 -16.54 -14.91
N VAL A 187 -12.49 -15.21 -14.79
CA VAL A 187 -13.60 -14.53 -14.09
C VAL A 187 -14.45 -13.68 -15.04
N LEU A 188 -13.93 -13.34 -16.21
CA LEU A 188 -14.63 -12.59 -17.25
C LEU A 188 -15.26 -13.47 -18.35
N VAL A 189 -15.20 -14.80 -18.22
CA VAL A 189 -15.95 -15.71 -19.10
C VAL A 189 -17.32 -15.95 -18.46
N PRO A 190 -18.43 -15.50 -19.08
CA PRO A 190 -19.79 -15.73 -18.61
C PRO A 190 -20.20 -17.21 -18.68
#